data_AF-A0A4R2Z222-F1
#
_entry.id   AF-A0A4R2Z222-F1
#
_cell.length_a   1.000
_cell.length_b   1.000
_cell.length_c   1.000
_cell.angle_alpha   90.00
_cell.angle_beta   90.00
_cell.angle_gamma   90.00
#
_symmetry.space_group_name_H-M   'P 1'
#
loop_
_entity.id
_entity.type
_entity.pdbx_description
1 polymer ?
#
loop_
_entity_poly.entity_id
_entity_poly.type
_entity_poly.pdbx_seq_one_letter_code
_entity_poly.pdbx_strand_id
1 'polypeptide(L)'
;MNRMTSLLFLGIMASGTIQFANAAATGGVIHFTGAIVEGGCNFKAASNRVISDCDRGGKQVSQVHTLNVQTPSSFALPLSLGQVTTRHINNDPHLAVVTVSYN
;
A
#
# COMPACT_ATOMS: atom_id res chain seq x y z
N MET A 1 84.88 6.88 5.02
CA MET A 1 83.60 7.60 4.89
C MET A 1 82.92 7.11 3.61
N ASN A 2 81.90 6.21 3.66
CA ASN A 2 80.92 6.04 2.56
C ASN A 2 79.87 4.89 2.63
N ARG A 3 79.83 4.00 3.64
CA ARG A 3 78.84 2.89 3.61
C ARG A 3 77.54 3.18 4.36
N MET A 4 77.59 3.99 5.42
CA MET A 4 76.42 4.33 6.24
C MET A 4 75.49 5.35 5.58
N THR A 5 76.04 6.27 4.78
CA THR A 5 75.27 7.30 4.07
C THR A 5 74.39 6.70 2.98
N SER A 6 74.80 5.60 2.35
CA SER A 6 74.04 4.96 1.26
C SER A 6 72.79 4.23 1.74
N LEU A 7 72.75 3.78 3.00
CA LEU A 7 71.60 3.08 3.58
C LEU A 7 70.50 4.06 4.03
N LEU A 8 70.87 5.27 4.43
CA LEU A 8 69.93 6.32 4.85
C LEU A 8 69.12 6.89 3.68
N PHE A 9 69.68 6.93 2.46
CA PHE A 9 68.94 7.39 1.28
C PHE A 9 67.96 6.35 0.72
N LEU A 10 68.16 5.06 0.99
CA LEU A 10 67.25 4.00 0.50
C LEU A 10 65.96 3.89 1.34
N GLY A 11 65.97 4.37 2.59
CA GLY A 11 64.81 4.33 3.48
C GLY A 11 63.75 5.41 3.21
N ILE A 12 64.11 6.50 2.52
CA ILE A 12 63.21 7.65 2.30
C ILE A 12 62.24 7.40 1.12
N MET A 13 62.55 6.46 0.23
CA MET A 13 61.69 6.12 -0.92
C MET A 13 60.57 5.12 -0.60
N ALA A 14 60.51 4.58 0.63
CA ALA A 14 59.46 3.64 1.03
C ALA A 14 58.20 4.32 1.62
N SER A 15 58.24 5.65 1.81
CA SER A 15 57.17 6.42 2.45
C SER A 15 56.23 7.06 1.44
N GLY A 16 55.59 6.26 0.59
CA GLY A 16 54.76 6.83 -0.47
C GLY A 16 53.75 5.86 -1.03
N THR A 17 52.60 5.76 -0.37
CA THR A 17 51.24 5.77 -0.95
C THR A 17 50.26 5.17 0.05
N ILE A 18 49.66 6.02 0.89
CA ILE A 18 48.43 5.62 1.59
C ILE A 18 47.34 5.66 0.53
N GLN A 19 47.01 4.51 -0.06
CA GLN A 19 45.90 4.40 -1.00
C GLN A 19 44.60 4.54 -0.21
N PHE A 20 44.05 5.76 -0.19
CA PHE A 20 42.66 5.95 0.21
C PHE A 20 41.78 5.31 -0.86
N ALA A 21 41.39 4.05 -0.63
CA ALA A 21 40.33 3.43 -1.38
C ALA A 21 39.04 4.18 -1.06
N ASN A 22 38.69 5.17 -1.91
CA ASN A 22 37.34 5.69 -1.96
C ASN A 22 36.45 4.50 -2.33
N ALA A 23 35.77 3.91 -1.35
CA ALA A 23 34.72 2.95 -1.60
C ALA A 23 33.64 3.69 -2.40
N ALA A 24 33.71 3.59 -3.73
CA ALA A 24 32.64 4.04 -4.60
C ALA A 24 31.39 3.29 -4.13
N ALA A 25 30.39 4.02 -3.63
CA ALA A 25 29.12 3.44 -3.25
C ALA A 25 28.53 2.80 -4.52
N THR A 26 28.66 1.49 -4.63
CA THR A 26 28.09 0.71 -5.72
C THR A 26 26.57 0.75 -5.55
N GLY A 27 25.92 1.61 -6.35
CA GLY A 27 24.47 1.67 -6.41
C GLY A 27 23.87 0.36 -6.91
N GLY A 28 22.72 -0.01 -6.36
CA GLY A 28 21.94 -1.18 -6.76
C GLY A 28 20.64 -0.79 -7.48
N VAL A 29 19.97 -1.78 -8.06
CA VAL A 29 18.66 -1.60 -8.71
C VAL A 29 17.55 -1.91 -7.70
N ILE A 30 16.62 -0.97 -7.52
CA ILE A 30 15.40 -1.19 -6.74
C ILE A 30 14.28 -1.57 -7.72
N HIS A 31 13.74 -2.77 -7.57
CA HIS A 31 12.54 -3.19 -8.29
C HIS A 31 11.31 -2.90 -7.43
N PHE A 32 10.47 -1.99 -7.90
CA PHE A 32 9.13 -1.79 -7.35
C PHE A 32 8.17 -2.74 -8.06
N THR A 33 7.53 -3.63 -7.30
CA THR A 33 6.47 -4.51 -7.80
C THR A 33 5.14 -4.11 -7.16
N GLY A 34 4.08 -4.19 -7.95
CA GLY A 34 2.72 -3.89 -7.52
C GLY A 34 1.74 -4.38 -8.58
N ALA A 35 0.50 -4.61 -8.19
CA ALA A 35 -0.59 -4.95 -9.10
C ALA A 35 -1.70 -3.91 -8.95
N ILE A 36 -2.35 -3.57 -10.06
CA ILE A 36 -3.65 -2.90 -10.00
C ILE A 36 -4.64 -3.99 -9.59
N VAL A 37 -4.97 -4.03 -8.30
CA VAL A 37 -6.04 -4.89 -7.81
C VAL A 37 -7.38 -4.34 -8.28
N GLU A 38 -8.35 -5.24 -8.44
CA GLU A 38 -9.72 -4.88 -8.76
C GLU A 38 -10.22 -3.83 -7.75
N GLY A 39 -10.86 -2.78 -8.28
CA GLY A 39 -11.39 -1.71 -7.45
C GLY A 39 -12.50 -2.21 -6.53
N GLY A 40 -12.75 -1.47 -5.44
CA GLY A 40 -13.94 -1.71 -4.62
C GLY A 40 -15.24 -1.53 -5.44
N CYS A 41 -16.34 -2.05 -4.92
CA CYS A 41 -17.65 -1.86 -5.52
C CYS A 41 -18.04 -0.37 -5.64
N ASN A 42 -18.69 0.00 -6.73
CA ASN A 42 -19.38 1.28 -6.87
C ASN A 42 -20.76 1.20 -6.21
N PHE A 43 -21.12 2.19 -5.40
CA PHE A 43 -22.41 2.23 -4.73
C PHE A 43 -23.26 3.39 -5.23
N LYS A 44 -24.51 3.09 -5.57
CA LYS A 44 -25.53 4.08 -5.93
C LYS A 44 -26.69 4.00 -4.95
N ALA A 45 -27.04 5.12 -4.34
CA ALA A 45 -28.23 5.24 -3.51
C ALA A 45 -29.42 5.67 -4.38
N ALA A 46 -30.54 4.96 -4.28
CA ALA A 46 -31.79 5.25 -4.96
C ALA A 46 -32.95 5.14 -3.98
N SER A 47 -33.38 6.26 -3.41
CA SER A 47 -34.41 6.31 -2.35
C SER A 47 -34.04 5.42 -1.15
N ASN A 48 -34.79 4.33 -0.91
CA ASN A 48 -34.51 3.36 0.15
C ASN A 48 -33.72 2.15 -0.36
N ARG A 49 -33.04 2.25 -1.51
CA ARG A 49 -32.23 1.18 -2.08
C ARG A 49 -30.78 1.59 -2.20
N VAL A 50 -29.89 0.64 -1.98
CA VAL A 50 -28.48 0.73 -2.31
C VAL A 50 -28.18 -0.32 -3.37
N ILE A 51 -27.61 0.12 -4.47
CA ILE A 51 -27.18 -0.70 -5.58
C ILE A 51 -25.66 -0.78 -5.50
N SER A 52 -25.11 -1.99 -5.41
CA SER A 52 -23.67 -2.23 -5.41
C SER A 52 -23.25 -2.88 -6.73
N ASP A 53 -22.46 -2.17 -7.52
CA ASP A 53 -21.84 -2.64 -8.75
C ASP A 53 -20.38 -3.03 -8.46
N CYS A 54 -20.10 -4.33 -8.38
CA CYS A 54 -18.76 -4.84 -8.05
C CYS A 54 -18.10 -5.47 -9.27
N ASP A 55 -16.80 -5.23 -9.49
CA ASP A 55 -15.99 -5.99 -10.44
C ASP A 55 -15.14 -7.00 -9.68
N ARG A 56 -15.21 -8.28 -10.05
CA ARG A 56 -14.28 -9.29 -9.55
C ARG A 56 -13.92 -10.30 -10.64
N GLY A 57 -12.64 -10.48 -10.91
CA GLY A 57 -12.13 -11.30 -12.00
C GLY A 57 -12.60 -10.86 -13.39
N GLY A 58 -12.87 -9.56 -13.59
CA GLY A 58 -13.46 -9.03 -14.83
C GLY A 58 -14.94 -9.38 -15.02
N LYS A 59 -15.63 -9.83 -13.96
CA LYS A 59 -17.08 -10.02 -13.95
C LYS A 59 -17.74 -8.91 -13.15
N GLN A 60 -18.65 -8.20 -13.80
CA GLN A 60 -19.49 -7.23 -13.14
C GLN A 60 -20.69 -7.92 -12.47
N VAL A 61 -20.85 -7.73 -11.17
CA VAL A 61 -21.98 -8.22 -10.39
C VAL A 61 -22.69 -7.06 -9.73
N SER A 62 -23.96 -6.88 -10.07
CA SER A 62 -24.84 -5.89 -9.45
C SER A 62 -25.74 -6.57 -8.43
N GLN A 63 -25.82 -6.00 -7.23
CA GLN A 63 -26.74 -6.43 -6.18
C GLN A 63 -27.55 -5.24 -5.67
N VAL A 64 -28.85 -5.43 -5.48
CA VAL A 64 -29.76 -4.39 -4.99
C VAL A 64 -30.21 -4.76 -3.60
N HIS A 65 -29.99 -3.87 -2.64
CA HIS A 65 -30.49 -4.00 -1.28
C HIS A 65 -31.45 -2.88 -0.95
N THR A 66 -32.61 -3.27 -0.43
CA THR A 66 -33.54 -2.33 0.18
C THR A 66 -33.09 -2.08 1.61
N LEU A 67 -32.81 -0.83 1.93
CA LEU A 67 -32.55 -0.35 3.27
C LEU A 67 -33.88 0.07 3.92
N ASN A 68 -34.01 -0.21 5.20
CA ASN A 68 -35.05 0.34 6.04
C ASN A 68 -34.37 1.25 7.06
N VAL A 69 -34.63 2.56 6.99
CA VAL A 69 -33.94 3.54 7.85
C VAL A 69 -34.30 3.29 9.31
N GLN A 70 -35.48 2.76 9.61
CA GLN A 70 -35.94 2.48 10.97
C GLN A 70 -35.26 1.26 11.59
N THR A 71 -34.73 0.33 10.78
CA THR A 71 -34.13 -0.92 11.27
C THR A 71 -32.73 -1.11 10.72
N PRO A 72 -31.70 -1.13 11.60
CA PRO A 72 -30.34 -1.49 11.21
C PRO A 72 -30.32 -2.82 10.43
N SER A 73 -29.58 -2.83 9.32
CA SER A 73 -29.40 -3.97 8.44
C SER A 73 -27.90 -4.28 8.26
N SER A 74 -27.61 -5.55 7.99
CA SER A 74 -26.27 -6.04 7.68
C SER A 74 -26.40 -7.04 6.53
N PHE A 75 -25.55 -6.92 5.53
CA PHE A 75 -25.54 -7.82 4.37
C PHE A 75 -24.15 -7.95 3.76
N ALA A 76 -23.89 -9.10 3.15
CA ALA A 76 -22.64 -9.38 2.46
C ALA A 76 -22.64 -8.80 1.04
N LEU A 77 -21.49 -8.25 0.65
CA LEU A 77 -21.25 -7.91 -0.75
C LEU A 77 -21.11 -9.19 -1.58
N PRO A 78 -21.50 -9.13 -2.86
CA PRO A 78 -21.36 -10.27 -3.75
C PRO A 78 -19.92 -10.75 -3.79
N LEU A 79 -19.76 -12.05 -4.05
CA LEU A 79 -18.46 -12.71 -4.18
C LEU A 79 -17.57 -12.59 -2.93
N SER A 80 -18.14 -12.38 -1.74
CA SER A 80 -17.38 -12.22 -0.50
C SER A 80 -16.34 -11.09 -0.54
N LEU A 81 -16.66 -10.01 -1.26
CA LEU A 81 -15.82 -8.81 -1.35
C LEU A 81 -15.79 -8.00 -0.05
N GLY A 82 -16.78 -8.20 0.82
CA GLY A 82 -16.89 -7.45 2.06
C GLY A 82 -18.27 -7.55 2.70
N GLN A 83 -18.49 -6.68 3.69
CA GLN A 83 -19.72 -6.58 4.45
C GLN A 83 -20.20 -5.13 4.48
N VAL A 84 -21.52 -4.96 4.45
CA VAL A 84 -22.17 -3.67 4.62
C VAL A 84 -23.01 -3.70 5.87
N THR A 85 -22.89 -2.65 6.69
CA THR A 85 -23.68 -2.49 7.91
C THR A 85 -24.30 -1.11 7.94
N THR A 86 -25.46 -0.98 8.56
CA THR A 86 -26.11 0.32 8.77
C THR A 86 -26.33 0.60 10.24
N ARG A 87 -26.14 1.85 10.67
CA ARG A 87 -26.36 2.28 12.06
C ARG A 87 -27.03 3.65 12.11
N HIS A 88 -27.90 3.88 13.09
CA HIS A 88 -28.47 5.21 13.33
C HIS A 88 -27.44 6.21 13.83
N ILE A 89 -27.56 7.44 13.36
CA ILE A 89 -26.77 8.58 13.87
C ILE A 89 -27.52 9.15 15.07
N ASN A 90 -26.84 9.28 16.22
CA ASN A 90 -27.41 9.89 17.44
C ASN A 90 -28.77 9.30 17.88
N ASN A 91 -29.04 8.02 17.55
CA ASN A 91 -30.31 7.35 17.81
C ASN A 91 -31.53 8.01 17.12
N ASP A 92 -31.31 8.73 16.03
CA ASP A 92 -32.36 9.31 15.19
C ASP A 92 -32.86 8.24 14.17
N PRO A 93 -34.16 7.88 14.19
CA PRO A 93 -34.72 6.89 13.28
C PRO A 93 -34.85 7.37 11.82
N HIS A 94 -34.52 8.64 11.53
CA HIS A 94 -34.51 9.22 10.19
C HIS A 94 -33.10 9.33 9.59
N LEU A 95 -32.04 9.07 10.37
CA LEU A 95 -30.65 9.19 9.93
C LEU A 95 -29.89 7.89 10.14
N ALA A 96 -29.37 7.33 9.05
CA ALA A 96 -28.53 6.14 9.09
C ALA A 96 -27.21 6.37 8.34
N VAL A 97 -26.12 5.88 8.92
CA VAL A 97 -24.82 5.70 8.27
C VAL A 97 -24.77 4.31 7.67
N VAL A 98 -24.32 4.21 6.42
CA VAL A 98 -23.96 2.95 5.75
C VAL A 98 -22.44 2.83 5.77
N THR A 99 -21.93 1.77 6.40
CA THR A 99 -20.51 1.46 6.46
C THR A 99 -20.23 0.24 5.60
N VAL A 100 -19.30 0.39 4.66
CA VAL A 100 -18.81 -0.68 3.79
C VAL A 100 -17.41 -1.08 4.23
N SER A 101 -17.22 -2.36 4.55
CA SER A 101 -15.93 -2.93 4.89
C SER A 101 -15.53 -3.94 3.82
N TYR A 102 -14.41 -3.71 3.16
CA TYR A 102 -13.83 -4.66 2.20
C TYR A 102 -12.93 -5.68 2.92
N ASN A 103 -12.83 -6.88 2.35
CA ASN A 103 -11.91 -7.93 2.79
C ASN A 103 -10.51 -7.78 2.20
#